data_AF-A0A679JND4-F1
#
_entry.id   AF-A0A679JND4-F1
#
_cell.length_a   1.000
_cell.length_b   1.000
_cell.length_c   1.000
_cell.angle_alpha   90.00
_cell.angle_beta   90.00
_cell.angle_gamma   90.00
#
_symmetry.space_group_name_H-M   'P 1'
#
loop_
_entity.id
_entity.type
_entity.pdbx_description
1 polymer ?
#
loop_
_entity_poly.entity_id
_entity_poly.type
_entity_poly.pdbx_seq_one_letter_code
_entity_poly.pdbx_strand_id
1 'polypeptide(L)'
;MNIKALLQTAVGKYQSTKPNGSNGALGLAKEVLHISNGSLSRKVNPNDDGSHCSPEEVITICRESGDHAPLQAMAIELGYVLMPLQVGAVSEMAPSLAGNFKELGEWLQAASAAASSPNGALTDNVINNLQRELFEGIFTSMQTFNEIRAKHEASKPGLRAVA
;
A
#
# COMPACT_ATOMS: atom_id res chain seq x y z
N MET A 1 1.38 -10.07 -15.19
CA MET A 1 2.41 -9.00 -15.12
C MET A 1 3.69 -9.57 -14.50
N ASN A 2 4.90 -9.22 -14.97
CA ASN A 2 6.14 -9.84 -14.45
C ASN A 2 6.67 -9.10 -13.21
N ILE A 3 6.41 -9.63 -12.01
CA ILE A 3 6.80 -9.03 -10.73
C ILE A 3 8.33 -8.88 -10.61
N LYS A 4 9.12 -9.83 -11.14
CA LYS A 4 10.59 -9.76 -11.08
C LYS A 4 11.14 -8.60 -11.91
N ALA A 5 10.57 -8.33 -13.08
CA ALA A 5 10.94 -7.16 -13.88
C ALA A 5 10.66 -5.84 -13.14
N LEU A 6 9.56 -5.79 -12.39
CA LEU A 6 9.23 -4.64 -11.54
C LEU A 6 10.20 -4.50 -10.36
N LEU A 7 10.58 -5.61 -9.72
CA LEU A 7 11.59 -5.62 -8.66
C LEU A 7 12.96 -5.17 -9.17
N GLN A 8 13.36 -5.61 -10.36
CA GLN A 8 14.60 -5.17 -10.99
C GLN A 8 14.59 -3.65 -11.24
N THR A 9 13.45 -3.12 -11.68
CA THR A 9 13.25 -1.67 -11.87
C THR A 9 13.32 -0.91 -10.55
N ALA A 10 12.65 -1.41 -9.51
CA ALA A 10 12.66 -0.83 -8.17
C ALA A 10 14.07 -0.80 -7.56
N VAL A 11 14.83 -1.88 -7.67
CA VAL A 11 16.25 -1.94 -7.25
C VAL A 11 17.09 -0.88 -7.96
N GLY A 12 16.84 -0.64 -9.24
CA GLY A 12 17.53 0.41 -10.02
C GLY A 12 17.21 1.84 -9.56
N LYS A 13 16.06 2.06 -8.92
CA LYS A 13 15.61 3.36 -8.40
C LYS A 13 16.06 3.64 -6.97
N TYR A 14 16.71 2.70 -6.29
CA TYR A 14 17.19 2.92 -4.93
C TYR A 14 18.11 4.14 -4.83
N GLN A 15 17.74 5.07 -3.97
CA GLN A 15 18.52 6.26 -3.64
C GLN A 15 18.85 6.21 -2.15
N SER A 16 20.13 6.11 -1.80
CA SER A 16 20.53 6.15 -0.39
C SER A 16 20.49 7.57 0.15
N THR A 17 19.98 7.71 1.37
CA THR A 17 19.99 8.96 2.15
C THR A 17 21.29 9.13 2.97
N LYS A 18 22.18 8.14 2.97
CA LYS A 18 23.43 8.18 3.74
C LYS A 18 24.57 8.83 2.94
N PRO A 19 25.49 9.58 3.59
CA PRO A 19 26.59 10.28 2.92
C PRO A 19 27.55 9.39 2.11
N ASN A 20 27.55 8.07 2.34
CA ASN A 20 28.38 7.09 1.62
C ASN A 20 27.58 6.16 0.68
N GLY A 21 26.27 6.40 0.52
CA GLY A 21 25.32 5.44 -0.06
C GLY A 21 25.07 5.56 -1.56
N SER A 22 25.99 6.14 -2.33
CA SER A 22 25.80 6.46 -3.75
C SER A 22 25.75 5.27 -4.73
N ASN A 23 25.77 4.01 -4.25
CA ASN A 23 26.02 2.85 -5.12
C ASN A 23 24.77 2.16 -5.68
N GLY A 24 23.58 2.78 -5.59
CA GLY A 24 22.33 2.23 -6.15
C GLY A 24 22.08 0.78 -5.67
N ALA A 25 21.81 -0.14 -6.60
CA ALA A 25 21.59 -1.55 -6.31
C ALA A 25 22.63 -2.22 -5.38
N LEU A 26 23.89 -1.77 -5.42
CA LEU A 26 24.97 -2.31 -4.58
C LEU A 26 24.81 -1.89 -3.11
N GLY A 27 24.36 -0.65 -2.88
CA GLY A 27 24.06 -0.13 -1.55
C GLY A 27 22.87 -0.86 -0.94
N LEU A 28 21.81 -1.06 -1.73
CA LEU A 28 20.63 -1.82 -1.30
C LEU A 28 20.97 -3.25 -0.89
N ALA A 29 21.74 -3.98 -1.71
CA ALA A 29 22.14 -5.36 -1.41
C ALA A 29 22.94 -5.46 -0.11
N LYS A 30 23.96 -4.62 0.05
CA LYS A 30 24.92 -4.74 1.15
C LYS A 30 24.42 -4.11 2.45
N GLU A 31 23.89 -2.89 2.37
CA GLU A 31 23.61 -2.04 3.54
C GLU A 31 22.22 -2.24 4.10
N VAL A 32 21.27 -2.70 3.29
CA VAL A 32 19.87 -2.86 3.68
C VAL A 32 19.49 -4.33 3.76
N LEU A 33 19.74 -5.09 2.68
CA LEU A 33 19.33 -6.50 2.58
C LEU A 33 20.36 -7.46 3.18
N HIS A 34 21.58 -7.00 3.41
CA HIS A 34 22.70 -7.80 3.93
C HIS A 34 22.98 -9.07 3.12
N ILE A 35 22.86 -8.99 1.80
CA ILE A 35 23.14 -10.06 0.84
C ILE A 35 24.22 -9.65 -0.16
N SER A 36 24.78 -10.61 -0.88
CA SER A 36 25.71 -10.31 -1.97
C SER A 36 24.99 -9.71 -3.18
N ASN A 37 25.70 -8.85 -3.93
CA ASN A 37 25.17 -8.25 -5.17
C ASN A 37 24.74 -9.30 -6.19
N GLY A 38 25.51 -10.40 -6.30
CA GLY A 38 25.17 -11.51 -7.18
C GLY A 38 23.87 -12.22 -6.75
N SER A 39 23.63 -12.35 -5.44
CA SER A 39 22.38 -12.89 -4.92
C SER A 39 21.20 -11.98 -5.23
N LEU A 40 21.32 -10.66 -4.98
CA LEU A 40 20.26 -9.71 -5.32
C LEU A 40 19.96 -9.72 -6.83
N SER A 41 21.00 -9.65 -7.67
CA SER A 41 20.87 -9.65 -9.12
C SER A 41 20.14 -10.88 -9.63
N ARG A 42 20.43 -12.06 -9.07
CA ARG A 42 19.72 -13.31 -9.38
C ARG A 42 18.27 -13.31 -8.92
N LYS A 43 18.01 -12.90 -7.67
CA LYS A 43 16.65 -12.88 -7.08
C LYS A 43 15.67 -11.99 -7.86
N VAL A 44 16.15 -10.85 -8.40
CA VAL A 44 15.32 -9.92 -9.18
C VAL A 44 15.38 -10.15 -10.69
N ASN A 45 16.21 -11.08 -11.18
CA ASN A 45 16.31 -11.36 -12.61
C ASN A 45 15.04 -12.10 -13.08
N PRO A 46 14.25 -11.53 -14.02
CA PRO A 46 13.05 -12.18 -14.54
C PRO A 46 13.33 -13.49 -15.30
N ASN A 47 14.59 -13.76 -15.66
CA ASN A 47 15.02 -14.97 -16.37
C ASN A 47 15.70 -16.01 -15.46
N ASP A 48 15.85 -15.76 -14.15
CA ASP A 48 16.38 -16.74 -13.19
C ASP A 48 15.24 -17.34 -12.37
N ASP A 49 14.87 -18.60 -12.62
CA ASP A 49 13.80 -19.29 -11.90
C ASP A 49 14.26 -19.93 -10.58
N GLY A 50 15.56 -19.97 -10.30
CA GLY A 50 16.13 -20.66 -9.15
C GLY A 50 16.30 -19.79 -7.91
N SER A 51 15.96 -18.50 -7.98
CA SER A 51 16.12 -17.57 -6.86
C SER A 51 14.97 -16.59 -6.78
N HIS A 52 14.47 -16.37 -5.56
CA HIS A 52 13.32 -15.50 -5.32
C HIS A 52 13.63 -14.53 -4.18
N CYS A 53 13.02 -13.35 -4.29
CA CYS A 53 12.92 -12.45 -3.15
C CYS A 53 11.90 -13.01 -2.16
N SER A 54 12.24 -13.03 -0.87
CA SER A 54 11.25 -13.24 0.18
C SER A 54 10.28 -12.05 0.25
N PRO A 55 9.08 -12.22 0.83
CA PRO A 55 8.16 -11.11 1.03
C PRO A 55 8.78 -9.91 1.76
N GLU A 56 9.63 -10.17 2.75
CA GLU A 56 10.33 -9.14 3.53
C GLU A 56 11.34 -8.38 2.66
N GLU A 57 12.07 -9.07 1.79
CA GLU A 57 12.98 -8.46 0.83
C GLU A 57 12.21 -7.58 -0.17
N VAL A 58 11.06 -8.06 -0.69
CA VAL A 58 10.20 -7.30 -1.61
C VAL A 58 9.70 -6.00 -0.95
N ILE A 59 9.18 -6.08 0.27
CA ILE A 59 8.72 -4.91 1.03
C ILE A 59 9.85 -3.92 1.24
N THR A 60 11.04 -4.41 1.59
CA THR A 60 12.22 -3.57 1.84
C THR A 60 12.67 -2.87 0.56
N ILE A 61 12.73 -3.59 -0.57
CA ILE A 61 13.04 -3.00 -1.89
C ILE A 61 12.04 -1.89 -2.24
N CYS A 62 10.74 -2.13 -2.09
CA CYS A 62 9.70 -1.14 -2.41
C CYS A 62 9.79 0.10 -1.50
N ARG A 63 10.02 -0.10 -0.20
CA ARG A 63 10.16 0.98 0.79
C ARG A 63 11.35 1.88 0.47
N GLU A 64 12.50 1.27 0.26
CA GLU A 64 13.77 1.98 0.09
C GLU A 64 13.93 2.62 -1.29
N SER A 65 13.31 2.04 -2.33
CA SER A 65 13.28 2.63 -3.67
C SER A 65 12.16 3.65 -3.89
N GLY A 66 11.13 3.63 -3.04
CA GLY A 66 9.88 4.35 -3.27
C GLY A 66 9.03 3.79 -4.42
N ASP A 67 9.49 2.76 -5.14
CA ASP A 67 8.76 2.14 -6.23
C ASP A 67 7.88 1.00 -5.71
N HIS A 68 6.57 1.28 -5.66
CA HIS A 68 5.56 0.36 -5.16
C HIS A 68 4.88 -0.44 -6.28
N ALA A 69 5.32 -0.32 -7.54
CA ALA A 69 4.75 -1.07 -8.67
C ALA A 69 4.74 -2.59 -8.44
N PRO A 70 5.77 -3.24 -7.82
CA PRO A 70 5.69 -4.66 -7.48
C PRO A 70 4.52 -5.00 -6.55
N LEU A 71 4.23 -4.16 -5.55
CA LEU A 71 3.14 -4.38 -4.60
C LEU A 71 1.77 -4.18 -5.25
N GLN A 72 1.63 -3.13 -6.06
CA GLN A 72 0.41 -2.90 -6.84
C GLN A 72 0.14 -4.07 -7.80
N ALA A 73 1.19 -4.60 -8.42
CA ALA A 73 1.07 -5.74 -9.32
C ALA A 73 0.55 -6.99 -8.62
N MET A 74 1.08 -7.30 -7.43
CA MET A 74 0.59 -8.41 -6.60
C MET A 74 -0.84 -8.18 -6.15
N ALA A 75 -1.20 -6.96 -5.77
CA ALA A 75 -2.56 -6.63 -5.35
C ALA A 75 -3.57 -6.85 -6.49
N ILE A 76 -3.26 -6.35 -7.70
CA ILE A 76 -4.10 -6.54 -8.89
C ILE A 76 -4.32 -8.02 -9.20
N GLU A 77 -3.25 -8.82 -9.20
CA GLU A 77 -3.32 -10.26 -9.50
C GLU A 77 -4.24 -11.01 -8.52
N LEU A 78 -4.30 -10.55 -7.28
CA LEU A 78 -5.11 -11.13 -6.21
C LEU A 78 -6.50 -10.48 -6.07
N GLY A 79 -6.84 -9.50 -6.91
CA GLY A 79 -8.11 -8.77 -6.81
C GLY A 79 -8.21 -7.81 -5.62
N TYR A 80 -7.08 -7.40 -5.06
CA TYR A 80 -7.00 -6.41 -3.98
C TYR A 80 -6.72 -5.00 -4.51
N VAL A 81 -7.24 -4.01 -3.80
CA VAL A 81 -6.87 -2.60 -3.97
C VAL A 81 -5.81 -2.25 -2.92
N LEU A 82 -4.64 -1.78 -3.37
CA LEU A 82 -3.58 -1.29 -2.50
C LEU A 82 -3.69 0.23 -2.38
N MET A 83 -3.79 0.74 -1.15
CA MET A 83 -3.77 2.18 -0.89
C MET A 83 -2.63 2.55 0.05
N PRO A 84 -1.87 3.62 -0.25
CA PRO A 84 -0.81 4.09 0.62
C PRO A 84 -1.40 4.68 1.89
N LEU A 85 -0.80 4.37 3.04
CA LEU A 85 -1.19 4.94 4.33
C LEU A 85 -0.29 6.13 4.65
N GLN A 86 -0.88 7.32 4.75
CA GLN A 86 -0.22 8.49 5.32
C GLN A 86 -0.31 8.36 6.85
N VAL A 87 0.83 8.17 7.52
CA VAL A 87 0.90 8.11 9.00
C VAL A 87 1.04 9.53 9.52
N GLY A 88 -0.07 10.14 9.97
CA GLY A 88 -0.14 11.52 10.47
C GLY A 88 -1.39 11.74 11.33
N ALA A 89 -1.30 12.63 12.33
CA ALA A 89 -2.13 12.70 13.55
C ALA A 89 -3.67 12.68 13.37
N VAL A 90 -4.34 11.80 14.13
CA VAL A 90 -5.75 11.42 13.91
C VAL A 90 -6.81 11.98 14.85
N SER A 91 -6.46 12.77 15.87
CA SER A 91 -7.49 13.15 16.86
C SER A 91 -8.64 14.00 16.32
N GLU A 92 -8.55 14.50 15.08
CA GLU A 92 -9.58 15.33 14.43
C GLU A 92 -10.38 14.59 13.34
N MET A 93 -10.01 13.37 12.94
CA MET A 93 -10.56 12.72 11.74
C MET A 93 -11.74 11.77 11.97
N ALA A 94 -11.99 11.29 13.20
CA ALA A 94 -13.08 10.34 13.46
C ALA A 94 -14.50 10.88 13.17
N PRO A 95 -14.84 12.15 13.49
CA PRO A 95 -16.12 12.74 13.09
C PRO A 95 -16.24 12.93 11.58
N SER A 96 -15.13 13.28 10.91
CA SER A 96 -15.08 13.42 9.45
C SER A 96 -15.27 12.07 8.76
N LEU A 97 -14.69 10.98 9.30
CA LEU A 97 -14.90 9.63 8.77
C LEU A 97 -16.36 9.17 8.92
N ALA A 98 -16.97 9.40 10.08
CA ALA A 98 -18.38 9.08 10.31
C ALA A 98 -19.31 9.87 9.37
N GLY A 99 -18.98 11.14 9.09
CA GLY A 99 -19.64 11.95 8.07
C GLY A 99 -19.53 11.34 6.67
N ASN A 100 -18.30 11.04 6.23
CA ASN A 100 -18.04 10.50 4.88
C ASN A 100 -18.74 9.16 4.65
N PHE A 101 -18.80 8.27 5.65
CA PHE A 101 -19.52 7.01 5.52
C PHE A 101 -21.03 7.15 5.47
N LYS A 102 -21.57 8.13 6.21
CA LYS A 102 -22.99 8.45 6.15
C LYS A 102 -23.36 8.98 4.76
N GLU A 103 -22.58 9.92 4.23
CA GLU A 103 -22.76 10.47 2.88
C GLU A 103 -22.64 9.38 1.80
N LEU A 104 -21.62 8.52 1.89
CA LEU A 104 -21.46 7.36 1.00
C LEU A 104 -22.67 6.41 1.06
N GLY A 105 -23.21 6.16 2.26
CA GLY A 105 -24.39 5.31 2.44
C GLY A 105 -25.67 5.89 1.85
N GLU A 106 -25.90 7.19 2.07
CA GLU A 106 -27.03 7.93 1.49
C GLU A 106 -26.94 7.96 -0.04
N TRP A 107 -25.74 8.15 -0.57
CA TRP A 107 -25.49 8.16 -2.01
C TRP A 107 -25.67 6.79 -2.66
N LEU A 108 -25.16 5.71 -2.04
CA LEU A 108 -25.36 4.33 -2.53
C LEU A 108 -26.84 3.95 -2.59
N GLN A 109 -27.63 4.40 -1.61
CA GLN A 109 -29.09 4.24 -1.65
C GLN A 109 -29.72 5.02 -2.80
N ALA A 110 -29.29 6.26 -3.03
CA ALA A 110 -29.78 7.07 -4.15
C ALA A 110 -29.42 6.48 -5.52
N ALA A 111 -28.21 5.96 -5.68
CA ALA A 111 -27.76 5.30 -6.91
C ALA A 111 -28.47 3.96 -7.16
N SER A 112 -28.72 3.18 -6.11
CA SER A 112 -29.52 1.95 -6.19
C SER A 112 -30.97 2.24 -6.59
N ALA A 113 -31.57 3.29 -6.01
CA ALA A 113 -32.91 3.76 -6.37
C ALA A 113 -32.97 4.29 -7.81
N ALA A 114 -31.93 5.01 -8.25
CA ALA A 114 -31.81 5.47 -9.63
C ALA A 114 -31.68 4.29 -10.60
N ALA A 115 -30.79 3.33 -10.33
CA ALA A 115 -30.61 2.14 -11.18
C ALA A 115 -31.87 1.26 -11.27
N SER A 116 -32.75 1.32 -10.26
CA SER A 116 -34.01 0.57 -10.20
C SER A 116 -35.18 1.28 -10.88
N SER A 117 -35.00 2.53 -11.32
CA SER A 117 -36.04 3.31 -11.98
C SER A 117 -36.15 2.97 -13.47
N PRO A 118 -37.36 2.87 -14.05
CA PRO A 118 -37.55 2.59 -15.48
C PRO A 118 -36.86 3.60 -16.43
N ASN A 119 -36.56 4.80 -15.93
CA ASN A 119 -35.88 5.88 -16.66
C ASN A 119 -34.47 6.17 -16.13
N GLY A 120 -33.97 5.33 -15.21
CA GLY A 120 -32.77 5.59 -14.44
C GLY A 120 -31.49 5.20 -15.15
N ALA A 121 -30.96 6.11 -15.97
CA ALA A 121 -29.60 5.95 -16.49
C ALA A 121 -28.60 6.42 -15.42
N LEU A 122 -27.85 5.49 -14.84
CA LEU A 122 -26.59 5.81 -14.17
C LEU A 122 -25.67 6.44 -15.24
N THR A 123 -25.55 7.76 -15.21
CA THR A 123 -24.68 8.48 -16.16
C THR A 123 -23.21 8.31 -15.77
N ASP A 124 -22.29 8.45 -16.73
CA ASP A 124 -20.85 8.36 -16.46
C ASP A 124 -20.38 9.34 -15.36
N ASN A 125 -21.00 10.53 -15.29
CA ASN A 125 -20.73 11.49 -14.22
C ASN A 125 -21.12 10.97 -12.84
N VAL A 126 -22.21 10.20 -12.74
CA VAL A 126 -22.65 9.58 -11.49
C VAL A 126 -21.68 8.47 -11.08
N ILE A 127 -21.19 7.67 -12.04
CA ILE A 127 -20.22 6.59 -11.79
C ILE A 127 -18.84 7.16 -11.40
N ASN A 128 -18.38 8.23 -12.05
CA ASN A 128 -17.11 8.87 -11.74
C ASN A 128 -17.12 9.53 -10.35
N ASN A 129 -18.26 10.15 -9.96
CA ASN A 129 -18.43 10.68 -8.62
C ASN A 129 -18.44 9.57 -7.56
N LEU A 130 -19.09 8.43 -7.83
CA LEU A 130 -19.03 7.24 -6.97
C LEU A 130 -17.60 6.78 -6.76
N GLN A 131 -16.84 6.61 -7.84
CA GLN A 131 -15.46 6.15 -7.71
C GLN A 131 -14.64 7.08 -6.81
N ARG A 132 -14.75 8.40 -7.00
CA ARG A 132 -14.04 9.38 -6.17
C ARG A 132 -14.43 9.27 -4.69
N GLU A 133 -15.72 9.34 -4.37
CA GLU A 133 -16.19 9.33 -2.97
C GLU A 133 -15.91 8.00 -2.27
N LEU A 134 -15.98 6.89 -3.01
CA LEU A 134 -15.69 5.56 -2.50
C LEU A 134 -14.19 5.37 -2.25
N PHE A 135 -13.31 5.89 -3.11
CA PHE A 135 -11.86 5.90 -2.85
C PHE A 135 -11.47 6.80 -1.67
N GLU A 136 -12.08 7.98 -1.56
CA GLU A 136 -11.87 8.87 -0.41
C GLU A 136 -12.34 8.21 0.90
N GLY A 137 -13.51 7.57 0.90
CA GLY A 137 -14.05 6.84 2.06
C GLY A 137 -13.16 5.67 2.49
N ILE A 138 -12.71 4.81 1.57
CA ILE A 138 -11.82 3.70 1.92
C ILE A 138 -10.50 4.26 2.48
N PHE A 139 -9.95 5.34 1.90
CA PHE A 139 -8.68 5.92 2.36
C PHE A 139 -8.76 6.38 3.82
N THR A 140 -9.78 7.16 4.17
CA THR A 140 -9.99 7.65 5.54
C THR A 140 -10.23 6.49 6.53
N SER A 141 -10.89 5.42 6.08
CA SER A 141 -11.19 4.23 6.91
C SER A 141 -9.94 3.45 7.29
N MET A 142 -9.04 3.25 6.32
CA MET A 142 -7.81 2.52 6.56
C MET A 142 -6.87 3.29 7.49
N GLN A 143 -6.80 4.61 7.40
CA GLN A 143 -6.04 5.42 8.36
C GLN A 143 -6.54 5.19 9.79
N THR A 144 -7.85 5.31 9.99
CA THR A 144 -8.48 5.13 11.32
C THR A 144 -8.25 3.72 11.89
N PHE A 145 -8.35 2.69 11.06
CA PHE A 145 -8.13 1.30 11.51
C PHE A 145 -6.70 1.07 12.00
N ASN A 146 -5.71 1.68 11.35
CA ASN A 146 -4.31 1.53 11.74
C ASN A 146 -4.00 2.19 13.08
N GLU A 147 -4.65 3.31 13.43
CA GLU A 147 -4.45 3.90 14.76
C GLU A 147 -5.21 3.19 15.86
N ILE A 148 -6.38 2.62 15.55
CA ILE A 148 -7.04 1.71 16.50
C ILE A 148 -6.10 0.54 16.80
N ARG A 149 -5.46 -0.03 15.78
CA ARG A 149 -4.48 -1.11 15.96
C ARG A 149 -3.25 -0.64 16.75
N ALA A 150 -2.70 0.53 16.45
CA ALA A 150 -1.54 1.08 17.16
C ALA A 150 -1.87 1.37 18.64
N LYS A 151 -3.04 1.95 18.93
CA LYS A 151 -3.53 2.15 20.31
C LYS A 151 -3.77 0.83 21.03
N HIS A 152 -4.32 -0.16 20.34
CA HIS A 152 -4.50 -1.49 20.90
C HIS A 152 -3.16 -2.14 21.27
N GLU A 153 -2.18 -2.13 20.38
CA GLU A 153 -0.82 -2.63 20.66
C GLU A 153 -0.17 -1.88 21.84
N ALA A 154 -0.27 -0.55 21.88
CA ALA A 154 0.26 0.26 22.99
C ALA A 154 -0.48 0.02 24.33
N SER A 155 -1.73 -0.40 24.27
CA SER A 155 -2.55 -0.74 25.45
C SER A 155 -2.30 -2.15 25.99
N LYS A 156 -1.57 -2.99 25.24
CA LYS A 156 -1.20 -4.32 25.74
C LYS A 156 -0.30 -4.13 26.96
N PRO A 157 -0.61 -4.77 28.11
CA PRO A 157 0.22 -4.65 29.29
C PRO A 157 1.64 -5.09 28.93
N GLY A 158 2.62 -4.21 29.16
CA GLY A 158 4.02 -4.53 28.95
C GLY A 158 4.37 -5.79 29.73
N LEU A 159 4.99 -6.76 29.06
CA LEU A 159 5.63 -7.91 29.71
C LEU A 159 6.50 -7.35 30.83
N ARG A 160 6.03 -7.46 32.09
CA ARG A 160 6.83 -7.13 33.26
C ARG A 160 8.09 -7.96 33.16
N ALA A 161 9.21 -7.30 32.94
CA ALA A 161 10.53 -7.90 33.06
C ALA A 161 10.59 -8.53 34.45
N VAL A 162 10.70 -9.85 34.47
CA VAL A 162 10.98 -10.61 35.68
C VAL A 162 12.42 -10.24 36.05
N ALA A 163 12.56 -9.44 37.11
CA ALA A 163 13.83 -9.19 37.78
C ALA A 163 14.26 -10.43 38.58
#